data_AF-U2Q4L3-F1
#
_entry.id   AF-U2Q4L3-F1
#
_cell.length_a   1.000
_cell.length_b   1.000
_cell.length_c   1.000
_cell.angle_alpha   90.00
_cell.angle_beta   90.00
_cell.angle_gamma   90.00
#
_symmetry.space_group_name_H-M   'P 1'
#
loop_
_entity.id
_entity.type
_entity.pdbx_description
1 polymer ?
#
loop_
_entity_poly.entity_id
_entity_poly.type
_entity_poly.pdbx_seq_one_letter_code
_entity_poly.pdbx_strand_id
1 'polypeptide(L)'
;MYKIAVFVDSLGEVTTFDKQGHLRVFSKIQGSWQVIRDLIILPITSTEIHEIRDKFKAISSEISDCNVVVAKKISGVAYNILSSSNIVVWECEGRPEAFLDDIVEEEEKLKKEKETSKSIEVIIEEHIKKIREGHYYISLDDIQNRNEKLSSKQIIIPFLENKIYEKLDISCSHIPPWLESKSKSYGFSMKIEDECTNQLKISLIKE
;
A
#
# COMPACT_ATOMS: atom_id res chain seq x y z
N MET A 1 19.25 1.76 1.18
CA MET A 1 19.47 1.23 2.54
C MET A 1 18.29 1.67 3.37
N TYR A 2 17.58 0.73 4.00
CA TYR A 2 16.35 1.03 4.73
C TYR A 2 16.67 1.71 6.06
N LYS A 3 16.11 2.90 6.31
CA LYS A 3 16.36 3.70 7.51
C LYS A 3 15.07 3.98 8.27
N ILE A 4 15.11 3.77 9.59
CA ILE A 4 13.96 3.95 10.48
C ILE A 4 14.33 4.94 11.57
N ALA A 5 13.65 6.08 11.62
CA ALA A 5 13.76 7.02 12.72
C ALA A 5 12.79 6.64 13.84
N VAL A 6 13.26 6.45 15.07
CA VAL A 6 12.44 6.06 16.21
C VAL A 6 12.60 7.08 17.32
N PHE A 7 11.49 7.60 17.81
CA PHE A 7 11.49 8.55 18.93
C PHE A 7 11.40 7.81 20.27
N VAL A 8 12.48 7.84 21.03
CA VAL A 8 12.63 7.10 22.30
C VAL A 8 12.90 8.02 23.48
N ASP A 9 12.54 7.59 24.68
CA ASP A 9 12.88 8.26 25.93
C ASP A 9 14.29 7.90 26.44
N SER A 10 14.61 8.33 27.66
CA SER A 10 15.89 8.03 28.31
C SER A 10 16.12 6.56 28.64
N LEU A 11 15.05 5.75 28.71
CA LEU A 11 15.11 4.30 28.90
C LEU A 11 15.24 3.54 27.58
N GLY A 12 15.19 4.25 26.45
CA GLY A 12 15.23 3.66 25.11
C GLY A 12 13.89 3.10 24.65
N GLU A 13 12.79 3.44 25.32
CA GLU A 13 11.44 3.02 24.93
C GLU A 13 10.77 4.08 24.05
N VAL A 14 9.94 3.65 23.12
CA VAL A 14 9.20 4.53 22.23
C VAL A 14 8.29 5.47 23.03
N THR A 15 8.35 6.77 22.72
CA THR A 15 7.68 7.81 23.50
C THR A 15 6.95 8.85 22.61
N THR A 16 6.33 9.84 23.24
CA THR A 16 5.53 10.90 22.61
C THR A 16 6.27 12.25 22.63
N PHE A 17 6.09 13.06 21.59
CA PHE A 17 6.82 14.34 21.39
C PHE A 17 6.49 15.45 22.41
N ASP A 18 5.52 15.24 23.30
CA ASP A 18 5.26 16.10 24.46
C ASP A 18 6.29 15.90 25.59
N LYS A 19 7.12 14.86 25.49
CA LYS A 19 8.23 14.57 26.39
C LYS A 19 9.57 14.82 25.71
N GLN A 20 10.60 14.99 26.53
CA GLN A 20 11.98 15.01 26.05
C GLN A 20 12.37 13.60 25.63
N GLY A 21 13.08 13.49 24.51
CA GLY A 21 13.55 12.20 24.02
C GLY A 21 14.64 12.33 22.97
N HIS A 22 15.00 11.19 22.42
CA HIS A 22 16.00 11.01 21.39
C HIS A 22 15.32 10.49 20.12
N LEU A 23 15.54 11.17 19.01
CA LEU A 23 15.18 10.66 17.69
C LEU A 23 16.38 9.87 17.15
N ARG A 24 16.33 8.55 17.30
CA ARG A 24 17.39 7.64 16.87
C ARG A 24 17.09 7.12 15.47
N VAL A 25 18.04 7.25 14.56
CA VAL A 25 17.94 6.69 13.22
C VAL A 25 18.68 5.37 13.17
N PHE A 26 17.94 4.31 12.91
CA PHE A 26 18.41 2.95 12.77
C PHE A 26 18.64 2.62 11.30
N SER A 27 19.71 1.89 11.03
CA SER A 27 20.01 1.29 9.73
C SER A 27 20.51 -0.12 9.91
N LYS A 28 20.13 -1.02 9.01
CA LYS A 28 20.59 -2.42 9.03
C LYS A 28 21.95 -2.52 8.35
N ILE A 29 23.00 -2.71 9.15
CA ILE A 29 24.40 -2.83 8.69
C ILE A 29 24.87 -4.23 9.04
N GLN A 30 25.30 -5.01 8.04
CA GLN A 30 25.76 -6.40 8.22
C GLN A 30 24.74 -7.31 8.94
N GLY A 31 23.45 -7.08 8.72
CA GLY A 31 22.37 -7.89 9.30
C GLY A 31 21.92 -7.47 10.70
N SER A 32 22.58 -6.50 11.34
CA SER A 32 22.19 -5.97 12.64
C SER A 32 21.73 -4.51 12.56
N TRP A 33 20.74 -4.16 13.36
CA TRP A 33 20.30 -2.77 13.50
C TRP A 33 21.32 -1.96 14.29
N GLN A 34 21.78 -0.86 13.72
CA GLN A 34 22.71 0.07 14.36
C GLN A 34 22.14 1.48 14.33
N VAL A 35 22.36 2.22 15.43
CA VAL A 35 22.03 3.64 15.51
C VAL A 35 23.10 4.42 14.74
N ILE A 36 22.69 5.04 13.63
CA ILE A 36 23.58 5.83 12.77
C ILE A 36 23.48 7.34 13.02
N ARG A 37 22.38 7.80 13.64
CA ARG A 37 22.20 9.16 14.13
C ARG A 37 21.36 9.15 15.40
N ASP A 38 21.66 10.07 16.30
CA ASP A 38 20.89 10.29 17.53
C ASP A 38 20.74 11.82 17.72
N LEU A 39 19.50 12.30 17.76
CA LEU A 39 19.16 13.71 17.87
C LEU A 39 18.33 13.94 19.13
N ILE A 40 18.76 14.88 19.97
CA ILE A 40 17.98 15.27 21.15
C ILE A 40 16.82 16.15 20.71
N ILE A 41 15.59 15.73 21.02
CA ILE A 41 14.38 16.51 20.78
C ILE A 41 13.84 17.01 22.12
N LEU A 42 13.71 18.32 22.22
CA LEU A 42 13.07 18.96 23.36
C LEU A 42 11.54 18.79 23.30
N PRO A 43 10.86 18.76 24.46
CA PRO A 43 9.41 18.67 24.52
C PRO A 43 8.72 19.71 23.62
N ILE A 44 7.75 19.26 22.83
CA ILE A 44 6.89 20.11 22.02
C ILE A 44 5.60 20.37 22.81
N THR A 45 5.64 21.37 23.69
CA THR A 45 4.53 21.73 24.58
C THR A 45 3.80 23.02 24.18
N SER A 46 4.18 23.62 23.05
CA SER A 46 3.55 24.88 22.59
C SER A 46 2.10 24.64 22.20
N THR A 47 1.23 25.60 22.51
CA THR A 47 -0.16 25.65 22.04
C THR A 47 -0.27 26.33 20.68
N GLU A 48 0.78 27.00 20.23
CA GLU A 48 0.82 27.76 18.99
C GLU A 48 1.09 26.84 17.79
N ILE A 49 0.11 26.71 16.89
CA ILE A 49 0.18 25.79 15.74
C ILE A 49 1.39 26.08 14.84
N HIS A 50 1.79 27.35 14.72
CA HIS A 50 2.93 27.74 13.89
C HIS A 50 4.25 27.22 14.46
N GLU A 51 4.47 27.35 15.77
CA GLU A 51 5.67 26.82 16.44
C GLU A 51 5.73 25.29 16.39
N ILE A 52 4.59 24.62 16.59
CA ILE A 52 4.48 23.16 16.44
C ILE A 52 4.91 22.77 15.02
N ARG A 53 4.38 23.46 14.01
CA ARG A 53 4.69 23.20 12.61
C ARG A 53 6.17 23.40 12.30
N ASP A 54 6.79 24.45 12.80
CA ASP A 54 8.19 24.75 12.54
C ASP A 54 9.12 23.71 13.20
N LYS A 55 8.80 23.27 14.42
CA LYS A 55 9.52 22.17 15.09
C LYS A 55 9.43 20.86 14.30
N PHE A 56 8.23 20.48 13.84
CA PHE A 56 8.08 19.25 13.05
C PHE A 56 8.69 19.34 11.65
N LYS A 57 8.76 20.54 11.05
CA LYS A 57 9.50 20.75 9.79
C LYS A 57 11.00 20.57 10.00
N ALA A 58 11.55 21.10 11.10
CA ALA A 58 12.96 20.90 11.44
C ALA A 58 13.24 19.39 11.63
N ILE A 59 12.41 18.70 12.39
CA ILE A 59 12.51 17.24 12.57
C ILE A 59 12.45 16.51 11.21
N SER A 60 11.43 16.79 10.39
CA SER A 60 11.26 16.18 9.06
C SER A 60 12.47 16.40 8.15
N SER A 61 13.10 17.57 8.20
CA SER A 61 14.32 17.87 7.46
C SER A 61 15.49 16.97 7.88
N GLU A 62 15.68 16.75 9.19
CA GLU A 62 16.77 15.92 9.74
C GLU A 62 16.61 14.43 9.39
N ILE A 63 15.37 13.97 9.19
CA ILE A 63 15.06 12.57 8.85
C ILE A 63 14.58 12.38 7.41
N SER A 64 14.81 13.36 6.53
CA SER A 64 14.33 13.35 5.15
C SER A 64 14.85 12.19 4.30
N ASP A 65 15.94 11.56 4.70
CA ASP A 65 16.51 10.36 4.09
C ASP A 65 16.03 9.05 4.74
N CYS A 66 15.10 9.11 5.69
CA CYS A 66 14.50 7.94 6.34
C CYS A 66 13.29 7.44 5.55
N ASN A 67 13.02 6.13 5.65
CA ASN A 67 11.84 5.52 5.03
C ASN A 67 10.64 5.55 5.97
N VAL A 68 10.90 5.40 7.27
CA VAL A 68 9.88 5.28 8.30
C VAL A 68 10.24 6.17 9.49
N VAL A 69 9.23 6.75 10.11
CA VAL A 69 9.32 7.36 11.44
C VAL A 69 8.36 6.65 12.41
N VAL A 70 8.85 6.35 13.61
CA VAL A 70 8.12 5.65 14.66
C VAL A 70 8.05 6.52 15.91
N ALA A 71 6.87 6.67 16.48
CA ALA A 71 6.70 7.19 17.84
C ALA A 71 5.50 6.53 18.51
N LYS A 72 5.28 6.82 19.80
CA LYS A 72 4.18 6.20 20.56
C LYS A 72 2.81 6.66 20.08
N LYS A 73 2.72 7.92 19.67
CA LYS A 73 1.51 8.53 19.13
C LYS A 73 1.86 9.75 18.28
N ILE A 74 1.33 9.82 17.06
CA ILE A 74 1.54 10.91 16.11
C ILE A 74 0.20 11.25 15.44
N SER A 75 -0.34 12.42 15.77
CA SER A 75 -1.63 12.87 15.21
C SER A 75 -1.62 14.33 14.79
N GLY A 76 -2.55 14.70 13.90
CA GLY A 76 -2.80 16.09 13.52
C GLY A 76 -1.64 16.72 12.73
N VAL A 77 -1.22 17.92 13.15
CA VAL A 77 -0.18 18.70 12.45
C VAL A 77 1.14 17.92 12.33
N ALA A 78 1.52 17.17 13.36
CA ALA A 78 2.72 16.34 13.36
C ALA A 78 2.66 15.26 12.28
N TYR A 79 1.56 14.52 12.21
CA TYR A 79 1.33 13.46 11.22
C TYR A 79 1.40 14.03 9.80
N ASN A 80 0.70 15.14 9.55
CA ASN A 80 0.63 15.74 8.22
C ASN A 80 2.01 16.20 7.72
N ILE A 81 2.86 16.72 8.60
CA ILE A 81 4.21 17.16 8.22
C ILE A 81 5.11 15.96 7.97
N LEU A 82 5.13 14.97 8.87
CA LEU A 82 6.00 13.80 8.72
C LEU A 82 5.62 12.95 7.51
N SER A 83 4.32 12.71 7.30
CA SER A 83 3.82 11.94 6.14
C SER A 83 3.98 12.65 4.80
N SER A 84 4.15 13.98 4.79
CA SER A 84 4.33 14.75 3.54
C SER A 84 5.69 14.53 2.85
N SER A 85 6.63 13.84 3.50
CA SER A 85 8.04 13.79 3.10
C SER A 85 8.54 12.45 2.52
N ASN A 86 7.67 11.64 1.90
CA ASN A 86 7.94 10.24 1.49
C ASN A 86 8.32 9.31 2.66
N ILE A 87 8.06 9.74 3.90
CA ILE A 87 8.29 8.98 5.12
C ILE A 87 6.96 8.37 5.54
N VAL A 88 6.95 7.07 5.82
CA VAL A 88 5.79 6.40 6.40
C VAL A 88 5.80 6.57 7.92
N VAL A 89 4.66 6.90 8.50
CA VAL A 89 4.52 7.12 9.94
C VAL A 89 3.94 5.86 10.58
N TRP A 90 4.63 5.35 11.60
CA TRP A 90 4.21 4.19 12.37
C TRP A 90 4.01 4.57 13.85
N GLU A 91 2.97 4.00 14.45
CA GLU A 91 2.74 4.09 15.89
C GLU A 91 3.06 2.74 16.53
N CYS A 92 4.02 2.73 17.46
CA CYS A 92 4.49 1.52 18.14
C CYS A 92 4.76 1.78 19.62
N GLU A 93 4.83 0.72 20.42
CA GLU A 93 5.21 0.80 21.83
C GLU A 93 6.36 -0.17 22.14
N GLY A 94 7.05 0.06 23.26
CA GLY A 94 8.16 -0.78 23.70
C GLY A 94 9.50 -0.36 23.10
N ARG A 95 10.43 -1.31 22.97
CA ARG A 95 11.81 -1.06 22.53
C ARG A 95 11.96 -1.28 21.01
N PRO A 96 12.77 -0.46 20.30
CA PRO A 96 12.97 -0.58 18.85
C PRO A 96 13.33 -1.99 18.38
N GLU A 97 14.20 -2.68 19.10
CA GLU A 97 14.69 -4.01 18.74
C GLU A 97 13.58 -5.06 18.63
N ALA A 98 12.41 -4.81 19.25
CA ALA A 98 11.29 -5.74 19.22
C ALA A 98 10.44 -5.65 17.93
N PHE A 99 10.52 -4.56 17.17
CA PHE A 99 9.60 -4.32 16.04
C PHE A 99 10.28 -3.80 14.76
N LEU A 100 11.57 -3.44 14.78
CA LEU A 100 12.24 -2.87 13.61
C LEU A 100 12.21 -3.81 12.39
N ASP A 101 12.39 -5.12 12.59
CA ASP A 101 12.32 -6.10 11.49
C ASP A 101 10.89 -6.25 10.96
N ASP A 102 9.89 -6.34 11.86
CA ASP A 102 8.48 -6.44 11.50
C ASP A 102 8.02 -5.25 10.63
N ILE A 103 8.45 -4.03 10.96
CA ILE A 103 8.16 -2.83 10.16
C ILE A 103 8.73 -2.98 8.75
N VAL A 104 9.97 -3.44 8.61
CA VAL A 104 10.58 -3.62 7.27
C VAL A 104 9.82 -4.66 6.48
N GLU A 105 9.50 -5.80 7.09
CA GLU A 105 8.78 -6.89 6.42
C GLU A 105 7.39 -6.46 5.95
N GLU A 106 6.60 -5.79 6.80
CA GLU A 106 5.27 -5.34 6.43
C GLU A 106 5.33 -4.23 5.36
N GLU A 107 6.28 -3.30 5.45
CA GLU A 107 6.46 -2.26 4.43
C GLU A 107 6.92 -2.83 3.07
N GLU A 108 7.78 -3.86 3.07
CA GLU A 108 8.15 -4.57 1.85
C GLU A 108 6.96 -5.31 1.24
N LYS A 109 6.13 -5.95 2.07
CA LYS A 109 4.92 -6.63 1.64
C LYS A 109 3.92 -5.65 1.03
N LEU A 110 3.64 -4.53 1.71
CA LEU A 110 2.78 -3.46 1.20
C LEU A 110 3.30 -2.85 -0.11
N LYS A 111 4.63 -2.71 -0.26
CA LYS A 111 5.24 -2.28 -1.53
C LYS A 111 5.03 -3.30 -2.63
N LYS A 112 5.30 -4.59 -2.37
CA LYS A 112 5.09 -5.68 -3.35
C LYS A 112 3.62 -5.77 -3.77
N GLU A 113 2.68 -5.59 -2.84
CA GLU A 113 1.24 -5.55 -3.14
C GLU A 113 0.90 -4.34 -4.02
N LYS A 114 1.39 -3.15 -3.69
CA LYS A 114 1.18 -1.94 -4.52
C LYS A 114 1.81 -2.02 -5.90
N GLU A 115 3.01 -2.58 -6.02
CA GLU A 115 3.71 -2.79 -7.29
C GLU A 115 3.00 -3.84 -8.15
N THR A 116 2.50 -4.90 -7.53
CA THR A 116 1.68 -5.92 -8.20
C THR A 116 0.38 -5.30 -8.70
N SER A 117 -0.34 -4.55 -7.86
CA SER A 117 -1.57 -3.86 -8.26
C SER A 117 -1.33 -2.83 -9.38
N LYS A 118 -0.28 -2.01 -9.32
CA LYS A 118 0.07 -1.07 -10.39
C LYS A 118 0.43 -1.77 -11.70
N SER A 119 1.22 -2.85 -11.63
CA SER A 119 1.58 -3.62 -12.82
C SER A 119 0.34 -4.28 -13.44
N ILE A 120 -0.57 -4.77 -12.59
CA ILE A 120 -1.86 -5.32 -13.01
C ILE A 120 -2.74 -4.23 -13.62
N GLU A 121 -2.84 -3.05 -13.04
CA GLU A 121 -3.62 -1.93 -13.61
C GLU A 121 -3.14 -1.55 -15.02
N VAL A 122 -1.82 -1.45 -15.23
CA VAL A 122 -1.26 -1.20 -16.57
C VAL A 122 -1.59 -2.33 -17.53
N ILE A 123 -1.42 -3.59 -17.11
CA ILE A 123 -1.76 -4.77 -17.93
C ILE A 123 -3.26 -4.77 -18.28
N ILE A 124 -4.12 -4.47 -17.31
CA ILE A 124 -5.57 -4.37 -17.48
C ILE A 124 -5.89 -3.26 -18.47
N GLU A 125 -5.30 -2.07 -18.35
CA GLU A 125 -5.57 -0.96 -19.29
C GLU A 125 -5.08 -1.25 -20.72
N GLU A 126 -3.98 -1.99 -20.87
CA GLU A 126 -3.48 -2.40 -22.19
C GLU A 126 -4.32 -3.50 -22.85
N HIS A 127 -4.96 -4.38 -22.06
CA HIS A 127 -5.63 -5.58 -22.58
C HIS A 127 -7.16 -5.53 -22.48
N ILE A 128 -7.73 -4.63 -21.68
CA ILE A 128 -9.16 -4.36 -21.69
C ILE A 128 -9.51 -3.46 -22.87
N LYS A 129 -10.24 -4.03 -23.82
CA LYS A 129 -10.79 -3.31 -24.96
C LYS A 129 -12.09 -2.64 -24.55
N LYS A 130 -12.12 -1.30 -24.59
CA LYS A 130 -13.38 -0.54 -24.48
C LYS A 130 -14.15 -0.69 -25.79
N ILE A 131 -15.28 -1.39 -25.76
CA ILE A 131 -16.15 -1.57 -26.92
C ILE A 131 -16.99 -0.31 -27.13
N ARG A 132 -17.55 0.23 -26.04
CA ARG A 132 -18.24 1.52 -25.95
C ARG A 132 -18.25 2.00 -24.50
N GLU A 133 -18.79 3.18 -24.23
CA GLU A 133 -18.97 3.65 -22.85
C GLU A 133 -19.73 2.61 -22.02
N GLY A 134 -19.21 2.28 -20.84
CA GLY A 134 -19.78 1.26 -19.96
C GLY A 134 -19.62 -0.20 -20.40
N HIS A 135 -19.14 -0.51 -21.62
CA HIS A 135 -18.99 -1.89 -22.11
C HIS A 135 -17.55 -2.21 -22.48
N TYR A 136 -17.00 -3.20 -21.79
CA TYR A 136 -15.59 -3.59 -21.87
C TYR A 136 -15.47 -5.07 -22.24
N TYR A 137 -14.33 -5.42 -22.84
CA TYR A 137 -13.96 -6.79 -23.20
C TYR A 137 -12.55 -7.11 -22.72
N ILE A 138 -12.33 -8.31 -22.20
CA ILE A 138 -11.02 -8.82 -21.80
C ILE A 138 -10.86 -10.29 -22.23
N SER A 139 -9.69 -10.64 -22.73
CA SER A 139 -9.29 -12.04 -22.96
C SER A 139 -8.32 -12.44 -21.85
N LEU A 140 -8.71 -13.40 -21.01
CA LEU A 140 -7.82 -13.91 -19.96
C LEU A 140 -6.66 -14.69 -20.58
N ASP A 141 -6.93 -15.47 -21.62
CA ASP A 141 -5.90 -16.26 -22.30
C ASP A 141 -4.82 -15.33 -22.89
N ASP A 142 -5.19 -14.18 -23.46
CA ASP A 142 -4.22 -13.20 -24.00
C ASP A 142 -3.27 -12.65 -22.92
N ILE A 143 -3.78 -12.43 -21.70
CA ILE A 143 -3.02 -11.87 -20.58
C ILE A 143 -2.17 -12.95 -19.92
N GLN A 144 -2.76 -14.11 -19.66
CA GLN A 144 -2.08 -15.21 -18.95
C GLN A 144 -0.99 -15.85 -19.79
N ASN A 145 -1.14 -15.92 -21.12
CA ASN A 145 -0.09 -16.38 -22.04
C ASN A 145 1.12 -15.44 -22.10
N ARG A 146 0.95 -14.14 -21.80
CA ARG A 146 2.04 -13.16 -21.75
C ARG A 146 2.69 -13.08 -20.37
N ASN A 147 1.97 -13.47 -19.32
CA ASN A 147 2.44 -13.39 -17.95
C ASN A 147 1.85 -14.54 -17.11
N GLU A 148 2.56 -15.69 -17.10
CA GLU A 148 2.13 -16.95 -16.46
C GLU A 148 1.82 -16.82 -14.95
N LYS A 149 2.24 -15.72 -14.30
CA LYS A 149 2.05 -15.50 -12.86
C LYS A 149 0.71 -14.89 -12.48
N LEU A 150 -0.08 -14.41 -13.45
CA LEU A 150 -1.35 -13.72 -13.15
C LEU A 150 -2.54 -14.68 -13.20
N SER A 151 -3.27 -14.77 -12.09
CA SER A 151 -4.53 -15.52 -12.04
C SER A 151 -5.71 -14.68 -12.57
N SER A 152 -6.76 -15.35 -13.05
CA SER A 152 -8.03 -14.72 -13.44
C SER A 152 -8.59 -13.79 -12.36
N LYS A 153 -8.42 -14.16 -11.08
CA LYS A 153 -8.82 -13.36 -9.92
C LYS A 153 -8.06 -12.05 -9.81
N GLN A 154 -6.74 -12.10 -9.97
CA GLN A 154 -5.88 -10.90 -9.93
C GLN A 154 -6.16 -9.96 -11.10
N ILE A 155 -6.58 -10.47 -12.25
CA ILE A 155 -6.89 -9.67 -13.43
C ILE A 155 -8.29 -9.02 -13.31
N ILE A 156 -9.31 -9.79 -12.89
CA ILE A 156 -10.69 -9.32 -12.95
C ILE A 156 -11.07 -8.46 -11.73
N ILE A 157 -10.65 -8.81 -10.51
CA ILE A 157 -11.07 -8.11 -9.29
C ILE A 157 -10.77 -6.60 -9.33
N PRO A 158 -9.55 -6.15 -9.71
CA PRO A 158 -9.24 -4.72 -9.73
C PRO A 158 -10.14 -3.93 -10.69
N PHE A 159 -10.55 -4.53 -11.80
CA PHE A 159 -11.50 -3.90 -12.72
C PHE A 159 -12.89 -3.77 -12.08
N LEU A 160 -13.36 -4.82 -11.40
CA LEU A 160 -14.67 -4.82 -10.73
C LEU A 160 -14.73 -3.80 -9.57
N GLU A 161 -13.60 -3.56 -8.90
CA GLU A 161 -13.49 -2.65 -7.75
C GLU A 161 -13.28 -1.18 -8.14
N ASN A 162 -12.51 -0.92 -9.20
CA ASN A 162 -12.00 0.43 -9.47
C ASN A 162 -12.59 1.12 -10.72
N LYS A 163 -13.35 0.41 -11.57
CA LYS A 163 -13.92 0.99 -12.80
C LYS A 163 -15.45 1.00 -12.77
N ILE A 164 -16.04 2.05 -13.36
CA ILE A 164 -17.48 2.14 -13.62
C ILE A 164 -17.78 1.41 -14.93
N TYR A 165 -18.68 0.44 -14.91
CA TYR A 165 -19.08 -0.36 -16.06
C TYR A 165 -20.55 -0.76 -15.97
N GLU A 166 -21.17 -0.97 -17.14
CA GLU A 166 -22.47 -1.61 -17.31
C GLU A 166 -22.31 -3.09 -17.68
N LYS A 167 -21.30 -3.40 -18.51
CA LYS A 167 -21.03 -4.76 -18.98
C LYS A 167 -19.52 -5.03 -19.13
N LEU A 168 -19.07 -6.19 -18.66
CA LEU A 168 -17.74 -6.74 -18.95
C LEU A 168 -17.89 -8.11 -19.61
N ASP A 169 -17.39 -8.23 -20.84
CA ASP A 169 -17.27 -9.50 -21.55
C ASP A 169 -15.87 -10.09 -21.30
N ILE A 170 -15.81 -11.34 -20.85
CA ILE A 170 -14.57 -12.06 -20.51
C ILE A 170 -14.49 -13.29 -21.41
N SER A 171 -13.42 -13.43 -22.19
CA SER A 171 -13.10 -14.67 -22.90
C SER A 171 -12.09 -15.49 -22.09
N CYS A 172 -12.40 -16.77 -21.89
CA CYS A 172 -11.56 -17.70 -21.14
C CYS A 172 -11.82 -19.16 -21.51
N SER A 173 -10.81 -20.00 -21.37
CA SER A 173 -10.91 -21.46 -21.55
C SER A 173 -11.81 -22.19 -20.53
N HIS A 174 -12.03 -21.60 -19.36
CA HIS A 174 -12.85 -22.16 -18.29
C HIS A 174 -13.40 -21.07 -17.39
N ILE A 175 -14.59 -21.29 -16.82
CA ILE A 175 -15.21 -20.37 -15.87
C ILE A 175 -14.39 -20.34 -14.58
N PRO A 176 -13.90 -19.17 -14.12
CA PRO A 176 -13.19 -19.09 -12.85
C PRO A 176 -14.11 -19.45 -11.67
N PRO A 177 -13.79 -20.46 -10.84
CA PRO A 177 -14.69 -20.95 -9.79
C PRO A 177 -15.11 -19.89 -8.75
N TRP A 178 -14.25 -18.90 -8.54
CA TRP A 178 -14.50 -17.81 -7.59
C TRP A 178 -15.53 -16.80 -8.10
N LEU A 179 -15.76 -16.72 -9.42
CA LEU A 179 -16.53 -15.64 -10.05
C LEU A 179 -18.02 -15.71 -9.69
N GLU A 180 -18.61 -16.91 -9.72
CA GLU A 180 -20.01 -17.14 -9.34
C GLU A 180 -20.28 -16.74 -7.89
N SER A 181 -19.37 -17.12 -6.98
CA SER A 181 -19.46 -16.82 -5.55
C SER A 181 -19.43 -15.32 -5.23
N LYS A 182 -18.94 -14.51 -6.17
CA LYS A 182 -18.71 -13.06 -6.02
C LYS A 182 -19.77 -12.18 -6.68
N SER A 183 -20.70 -12.75 -7.45
CA SER A 183 -21.84 -12.05 -8.09
C SER A 183 -22.59 -11.10 -7.14
N LYS A 184 -23.06 -11.61 -6.00
CA LYS A 184 -23.76 -10.81 -4.98
C LYS A 184 -22.89 -9.73 -4.33
N SER A 185 -21.62 -10.04 -4.08
CA SER A 185 -20.70 -9.13 -3.40
C SER A 185 -20.35 -7.92 -4.25
N TYR A 186 -20.30 -8.08 -5.57
CA TYR A 186 -19.97 -7.01 -6.51
C TYR A 186 -21.18 -6.51 -7.30
N GLY A 187 -22.39 -7.03 -7.04
CA GLY A 187 -23.64 -6.57 -7.67
C GLY A 187 -23.64 -6.73 -9.19
N PHE A 188 -23.40 -7.94 -9.68
CA PHE A 188 -23.51 -8.26 -11.10
C PHE A 188 -24.24 -9.59 -11.31
N SER A 189 -24.91 -9.68 -12.45
CA SER A 189 -25.42 -10.94 -13.01
C SER A 189 -24.45 -11.49 -14.05
N MET A 190 -24.44 -12.82 -14.23
CA MET A 190 -23.52 -13.50 -15.14
C MET A 190 -24.31 -14.24 -16.23
N LYS A 191 -23.88 -14.09 -17.49
CA LYS A 191 -24.33 -14.91 -18.61
C LYS A 191 -23.13 -15.61 -19.23
N ILE A 192 -23.28 -16.88 -19.57
CA ILE A 192 -22.22 -17.69 -20.18
C ILE A 192 -22.70 -18.11 -21.56
N GLU A 193 -21.86 -17.90 -22.56
CA GLU A 193 -22.08 -18.26 -23.95
C GLU A 193 -20.88 -19.09 -24.44
N ASP A 194 -21.14 -20.22 -25.11
CA ASP A 194 -20.09 -20.97 -25.78
C ASP A 194 -19.65 -20.21 -27.04
N GLU A 195 -18.35 -19.94 -27.18
CA GLU A 195 -17.79 -19.44 -28.44
C GLU A 195 -17.28 -20.62 -29.28
N CYS A 196 -17.34 -20.48 -30.60
CA CYS A 196 -16.75 -21.45 -31.51
C CYS A 196 -15.25 -21.59 -31.15
N THR A 197 -14.78 -22.82 -30.91
CA THR A 197 -13.41 -23.22 -30.51
C THR A 197 -13.08 -23.13 -29.01
N ASN A 198 -13.59 -24.07 -28.20
CA ASN A 198 -13.09 -24.39 -26.84
C ASN A 198 -12.89 -23.18 -25.89
N GLN A 199 -13.58 -22.08 -26.16
CA GLN A 199 -13.53 -20.83 -25.44
C GLN A 199 -14.94 -20.47 -24.99
N LEU A 200 -15.02 -19.91 -23.80
CA LEU A 200 -16.26 -19.47 -23.18
C LEU A 200 -16.23 -17.96 -23.09
N LYS A 201 -17.36 -17.34 -23.43
CA LYS A 201 -17.61 -15.94 -23.17
C LYS A 201 -18.49 -15.77 -21.94
N ILE A 202 -17.97 -15.08 -20.94
CA ILE A 202 -18.69 -14.72 -19.73
C ILE A 202 -19.04 -13.23 -19.82
N SER A 203 -20.32 -12.90 -19.85
CA SER A 203 -20.83 -11.54 -19.77
C SER A 203 -21.24 -11.21 -18.33
N LEU A 204 -20.50 -10.32 -17.68
CA LEU A 204 -20.89 -9.73 -16.40
C LEU A 204 -21.70 -8.47 -16.65
N ILE A 205 -22.94 -8.42 -16.16
CA ILE A 205 -23.85 -7.29 -16.32
C ILE A 205 -24.08 -6.69 -14.94
N LYS A 206 -23.74 -5.41 -14.79
CA LYS A 206 -23.92 -4.67 -13.53
C LYS A 206 -25.42 -4.52 -13.24
N GLU A 207 -25.81 -4.81 -12.00
CA GLU A 207 -27.19 -4.62 -11.51
C GLU A 207 -27.43 -3.18 -11.02
#